data_AF-A0A1N6N3U8-F1
#
_entry.id   AF-A0A1N6N3U8-F1
#
_cell.length_a   1.000
_cell.length_b   1.000
_cell.length_c   1.000
_cell.angle_alpha   90.00
_cell.angle_beta   90.00
_cell.angle_gamma   90.00
#
_symmetry.space_group_name_H-M   'P 1'
#
loop_
_entity.id
_entity.type
_entity.pdbx_description
1 polymer ?
#
loop_
_entity_poly.entity_id
_entity_poly.type
_entity_poly.pdbx_seq_one_letter_code
_entity_poly.pdbx_strand_id
1 'polypeptide(L)' 'MKRFIGWLSVLLIGYVVYQIRYRLVNVFFRNSFLRSLAVRSFFNMPYVRERLMNQVFR' A
#
# COMPACT_ATOMS: atom_id res chain seq x y z
N MET A 1 -30.27 -2.01 -10.41
CA MET A 1 -29.53 -3.01 -9.58
C MET A 1 -28.04 -2.67 -9.42
N LYS A 2 -27.26 -2.42 -10.49
CA LYS A 2 -25.81 -2.15 -10.40
C LYS A 2 -25.40 -0.98 -9.47
N ARG A 3 -26.20 0.09 -9.41
CA ARG A 3 -25.96 1.22 -8.49
C ARG A 3 -26.08 0.83 -7.02
N PHE A 4 -27.04 -0.02 -6.69
CA PHE A 4 -27.26 -0.51 -5.32
C PHE A 4 -26.08 -1.36 -4.83
N ILE A 5 -25.54 -2.22 -5.71
CA ILE A 5 -24.30 -2.97 -5.42
C ILE A 5 -23.16 -2.01 -5.09
N GLY A 6 -22.98 -0.94 -5.87
CA GLY A 6 -21.91 0.04 -5.62
C GLY A 6 -22.00 0.71 -4.25
N TRP A 7 -23.20 1.13 -3.85
CA TRP A 7 -23.43 1.69 -2.51
C TRP A 7 -23.16 0.66 -1.40
N LEU A 8 -23.57 -0.59 -1.60
CA LEU A 8 -23.34 -1.67 -0.65
C LEU A 8 -21.84 -1.98 -0.49
N SER A 9 -21.08 -1.95 -1.59
CA SER A 9 -19.63 -2.14 -1.60
C SER A 9 -18.91 -1.05 -0.81
N VAL A 10 -19.30 0.23 -0.99
CA VAL A 10 -18.69 1.36 -0.29
C VAL A 10 -18.96 1.29 1.21
N LEU A 11 -20.19 0.94 1.62
CA LEU A 11 -20.55 0.72 3.03
C LEU A 11 -19.74 -0.43 3.66
N LEU A 12 -19.59 -1.54 2.95
CA LEU A 12 -18.77 -2.67 3.40
C LEU A 12 -17.30 -2.29 3.57
N ILE A 13 -16.72 -1.59 2.59
CA ILE A 13 -15.34 -1.12 2.66
C ILE A 13 -15.16 -0.14 3.83
N GLY A 14 -16.08 0.82 3.99
CA GLY A 14 -16.06 1.75 5.11
C GLY A 14 -16.16 1.06 6.47
N TYR A 15 -17.01 0.05 6.60
CA TYR A 15 -17.17 -0.74 7.82
C TYR A 15 -15.91 -1.55 8.17
N VAL A 16 -15.31 -2.21 7.18
CA VAL A 16 -14.06 -2.96 7.34
C VAL A 16 -12.91 -2.03 7.70
N VAL A 17 -12.79 -0.88 7.04
CA VAL A 17 -11.80 0.15 7.37
C VAL A 17 -12.00 0.67 8.80
N TYR A 18 -13.25 0.88 9.22
CA TYR A 18 -13.57 1.30 10.59
C TYR A 18 -13.28 0.20 11.63
N GLN A 19 -13.46 -1.07 11.30
CA GLN A 19 -13.12 -2.15 12.22
C GLN A 19 -11.60 -2.31 12.35
N ILE A 20 -10.89 -2.20 11.22
CA ILE A 20 -9.45 -2.39 11.13
C ILE A 20 -8.71 -1.08 11.42
N ARG A 21 -9.37 0.07 11.68
CA ARG A 21 -8.74 1.40 11.87
C ARG A 21 -7.47 1.39 12.72
N TYR A 22 -7.48 0.74 13.88
CA TYR A 22 -6.29 0.66 14.73
C TYR A 22 -5.25 -0.35 14.22
N ARG A 23 -5.67 -1.43 13.57
CA ARG A 23 -4.76 -2.43 12.98
C ARG A 23 -4.14 -1.92 11.67
N LEU A 24 -4.89 -1.19 10.85
CA LEU A 24 -4.43 -0.52 9.63
C LEU A 24 -3.45 0.57 10.00
N VAL A 25 -3.81 1.49 10.90
CA VAL A 25 -2.88 2.54 11.35
C VAL A 25 -1.64 1.91 11.97
N ASN A 26 -1.77 0.87 12.80
CA ASN A 26 -0.62 0.20 13.39
C ASN A 26 0.23 -0.56 12.36
N VAL A 27 -0.35 -1.14 11.30
CA VAL A 27 0.39 -1.78 10.19
C VAL A 27 1.01 -0.74 9.24
N PHE A 28 0.33 0.38 9.03
CA PHE A 28 0.78 1.50 8.21
C PHE A 28 1.95 2.22 8.89
N PHE A 29 1.84 2.48 10.20
CA PHE A 29 2.91 3.03 11.03
C PHE A 29 4.00 2.02 11.38
N ARG A 30 3.71 0.71 11.37
CA ARG A 30 4.73 -0.35 11.47
C ARG A 30 5.40 -0.48 10.12
N ASN A 31 6.28 0.48 9.86
CA ASN A 31 7.32 0.66 8.82
C ASN A 31 7.52 -0.47 7.78
N SER A 32 7.39 -1.76 8.12
CA SER A 32 7.51 -2.89 7.19
C SER A 32 6.49 -2.92 6.04
N PHE A 33 5.22 -2.53 6.24
CA PHE A 33 4.24 -2.61 5.15
C PHE A 33 4.44 -1.50 4.11
N LEU A 34 4.63 -0.26 4.58
CA LEU A 34 5.01 0.87 3.73
C LEU A 34 6.37 0.65 3.07
N ARG A 35 7.36 0.09 3.77
CA ARG A 35 8.65 -0.27 3.18
C ARG A 35 8.50 -1.35 2.13
N SER A 36 7.62 -2.35 2.31
CA SER A 36 7.37 -3.36 1.28
C SER A 36 6.67 -2.79 0.05
N LEU A 37 5.69 -1.90 0.22
CA LEU A 37 5.02 -1.20 -0.88
C LEU A 37 5.96 -0.24 -1.61
N ALA A 38 6.76 0.53 -0.86
CA ALA A 38 7.77 1.41 -1.40
C ALA A 38 8.84 0.60 -2.16
N VAL A 39 9.44 -0.42 -1.54
CA VAL A 39 10.45 -1.28 -2.19
C VAL A 39 9.88 -1.98 -3.41
N ARG A 40 8.65 -2.53 -3.36
CA ARG A 40 8.00 -3.12 -4.54
C ARG A 40 7.76 -2.09 -5.64
N SER A 41 7.34 -0.88 -5.30
CA SER A 41 7.10 0.19 -6.29
C SER A 41 8.43 0.70 -6.88
N PHE A 42 9.45 0.89 -6.05
CA PHE A 42 10.79 1.34 -6.45
C PHE A 42 11.54 0.28 -7.26
N PHE A 43 11.42 -1.02 -6.94
CA PHE A 43 12.03 -2.10 -7.73
C PHE A 43 11.31 -2.38 -9.05
N ASN A 44 10.02 -2.02 -9.17
CA ASN A 44 9.30 -2.08 -10.44
C ASN A 44 9.66 -0.91 -11.37
N MET A 45 10.41 0.09 -10.88
CA MET A 45 10.95 1.20 -11.69
C MET A 45 12.43 0.94 -12.04
N PRO A 46 12.74 0.62 -13.31
CA PRO A 46 14.11 0.27 -13.73
C PRO A 46 15.13 1.39 -13.50
N TYR A 47 14.70 2.65 -13.57
CA TYR A 47 15.55 3.84 -13.41
C TYR A 47 16.13 4.01 -11.99
N VAL A 48 15.36 3.65 -10.96
CA VAL A 48 15.79 3.78 -9.56
C VAL A 48 16.73 2.65 -9.18
N ARG A 49 16.49 1.44 -9.72
CA ARG A 49 17.35 0.27 -9.55
C ARG A 49 18.78 0.52 -10.05
N GLU A 50 18.95 1.12 -11.24
CA GLU A 50 20.28 1.44 -11.78
C GLU A 50 21.03 2.47 -10.95
N ARG A 51 20.35 3.51 -10.45
CA ARG A 51 20.95 4.54 -9.58
C ARG A 51 21.44 3.96 -8.26
N LEU A 52 20.67 3.05 -7.65
CA LEU A 52 21.03 2.41 -6.39
C LEU A 52 22.17 1.41 -6.58
N MET A 53 22.18 0.61 -7.65
CA MET A 53 23.32 -0.26 -7.97
C MET A 53 24.59 0.57 -8.19
N ASN A 54 24.52 1.66 -8.98
CA ASN A 54 25.69 2.52 -9.20
C ASN A 54 26.23 3.23 -7.94
N GLN A 55 25.41 3.40 -6.89
CA GLN A 55 25.88 3.95 -5.61
C GLN A 55 26.49 2.90 -4.68
N VAL A 56 26.09 1.63 -4.79
CA VAL A 56 26.61 0.54 -3.95
C VAL A 56 27.88 -0.08 -4.53
N PHE A 57 28.03 -0.07 -5.85
CA PHE A 57 29.21 -0.62 -6.55
C PHE A 57 30.35 0.38 -6.76
N ARG A 58 30.33 1.55 -6.09
CA ARG A 58 31.41 2.55 -6.15
C ARG A 58 32.17 2.64 -4.85
#